data_AF-A0A4R2T366-F1
#
_entry.id   AF-A0A4R2T366-F1
#
_cell.length_a   1.000
_cell.length_b   1.000
_cell.length_c   1.000
_cell.angle_alpha   90.00
_cell.angle_beta   90.00
_cell.angle_gamma   90.00
#
_symmetry.space_group_name_H-M   'P 1'
#
loop_
_entity.id
_entity.type
_entity.pdbx_description
1 polymer ?
#
loop_
_entity_poly.entity_id
_entity_poly.type
_entity_poly.pdbx_seq_one_letter_code
_entity_poly.pdbx_strand_id
1 'polypeptide(L)' 'MALSPDYYSVLGVSSTASRDTIHAAWKALLRQYHPDTNHGVDVSARAKEINEAYSVLGKKEARAAYDRSQIRPSA' A
#
# COMPACT_ATOMS: atom_id res chain seq x y z
N MET A 1 6.71 -16.63 10.10
CA MET A 1 7.21 -15.37 9.50
C MET A 1 6.36 -15.04 8.30
N ALA A 2 5.55 -13.97 8.34
CA ALA A 2 4.88 -13.49 7.13
C ALA A 2 5.95 -12.92 6.19
N LEU A 3 6.13 -13.57 5.04
CA LEU A 3 7.28 -13.42 4.14
C LEU A 3 6.96 -12.58 2.90
N SER A 4 5.92 -11.76 2.95
CA SER A 4 5.51 -10.87 1.85
C SER A 4 5.23 -9.48 2.41
N PRO A 5 5.68 -8.38 1.76
CA PRO A 5 5.35 -7.03 2.22
C PRO A 5 3.85 -6.81 2.09
N ASP A 6 3.16 -6.67 3.23
CA ASP A 6 1.75 -6.32 3.27
C ASP A 6 1.54 -4.94 2.63
N TYR A 7 0.40 -4.75 1.96
CA TYR A 7 0.07 -3.45 1.36
C TYR A 7 0.05 -2.30 2.41
N TYR A 8 -0.26 -2.62 3.66
CA TYR A 8 -0.17 -1.68 4.78
C TYR A 8 1.28 -1.24 5.04
N SER A 9 2.22 -2.19 5.02
CA SER A 9 3.65 -1.93 5.17
C SER A 9 4.23 -1.15 3.99
N VAL A 10 3.78 -1.43 2.76
CA VAL A 10 4.15 -0.66 1.55
C VAL A 10 3.75 0.81 1.69
N LEU A 11 2.55 1.07 2.21
CA LEU A 11 2.06 2.42 2.47
C LEU A 11 2.58 3.03 3.80
N GLY A 12 3.31 2.25 4.61
CA GLY A 12 3.82 2.70 5.91
C GLY A 12 2.71 2.99 6.93
N VAL A 13 1.56 2.31 6.84
CA VAL A 13 0.40 2.51 7.72
C VAL A 13 0.07 1.23 8.49
N SER A 14 -0.64 1.38 9.60
CA SER A 14 -1.17 0.24 10.36
C SER A 14 -2.29 -0.48 9.60
N SER A 15 -2.47 -1.78 9.84
CA SER A 15 -3.64 -2.55 9.37
C SER A 15 -4.97 -2.01 9.90
N THR A 16 -4.93 -1.29 11.03
CA THR A 16 -6.06 -0.59 11.64
C THR A 16 -6.29 0.83 11.09
N ALA A 17 -5.46 1.30 10.14
CA ALA A 17 -5.56 2.66 9.62
C ALA A 17 -6.89 2.90 8.90
N SER A 18 -7.45 4.10 9.09
CA SER A 18 -8.64 4.55 8.38
C SER A 18 -8.35 4.79 6.90
N ARG A 19 -9.39 4.78 6.06
CA ARG A 19 -9.27 5.06 4.62
C ARG A 19 -8.64 6.44 4.37
N ASP A 20 -8.97 7.44 5.18
CA ASP A 20 -8.37 8.77 5.10
C ASP A 20 -6.87 8.74 5.38
N THR A 21 -6.42 7.97 6.38
CA THR A 21 -5.00 7.77 6.70
C THR A 21 -4.27 7.07 5.55
N ILE A 22 -4.86 6.01 4.98
CA ILE A 22 -4.32 5.29 3.82
C ILE A 22 -4.16 6.24 2.63
N HIS A 23 -5.18 7.05 2.36
CA HIS A 23 -5.17 8.02 1.27
C HIS A 23 -4.15 9.15 1.51
N ALA A 24 -4.01 9.63 2.74
CA ALA A 24 -3.02 10.64 3.10
C ALA A 24 -1.59 10.10 2.92
N ALA A 25 -1.31 8.88 3.38
CA ALA A 25 -0.01 8.22 3.23
C ALA A 25 0.35 8.00 1.75
N TRP A 26 -0.58 7.49 0.95
CA TRP A 26 -0.40 7.33 -0.50
C TRP A 26 -0.02 8.66 -1.19
N LYS A 27 -0.70 9.76 -0.87
CA LYS A 27 -0.35 11.09 -1.41
C LYS A 27 1.03 11.58 -0.97
N ALA A 28 1.42 11.33 0.28
CA ALA A 28 2.73 11.72 0.78
C ALA A 28 3.84 10.94 0.07
N LEU A 29 3.66 9.63 -0.10
CA LEU A 29 4.59 8.75 -0.80
C LEU A 29 4.69 9.10 -2.29
N LEU A 30 3.58 9.39 -2.97
CA LEU A 30 3.62 9.82 -4.37
C LEU A 30 4.41 11.11 -4.59
N ARG A 31 4.38 12.05 -3.64
CA ARG A 31 5.21 13.27 -3.70
C ARG A 31 6.69 12.98 -3.46
N GLN A 32 6.98 12.02 -2.58
CA GLN A 32 8.35 11.60 -2.25
C GLN A 32 9.00 10.80 -3.39
N TYR A 33 8.21 9.99 -4.08
CA TYR A 33 8.61 9.16 -5.22
C TYR A 33 8.10 9.73 -6.56
N HIS A 34 7.90 11.04 -6.65
CA HIS A 34 7.43 11.65 -7.88
C HIS A 34 8.55 11.61 -8.94
N PRO A 35 8.28 11.15 -10.17
CA PRO A 35 9.31 11.02 -11.21
C PRO A 35 9.88 12.36 -11.67
N ASP A 36 9.23 13.49 -11.36
CA ASP A 36 9.71 14.85 -11.68
C ASP A 36 10.71 15.38 -10.63
N THR A 37 10.66 14.86 -9.40
CA THR A 37 11.56 15.27 -8.31
C THR A 37 12.63 14.23 -8.00
N ASN A 38 12.46 12.99 -8.48
CA ASN A 38 13.31 11.87 -8.13
C ASN A 38 13.52 10.94 -9.35
N HIS A 39 14.69 11.00 -9.97
CA HIS A 39 15.02 10.27 -11.21
C HIS A 39 15.79 8.95 -10.95
N GLY A 40 15.63 8.36 -9.76
CA GLY A 40 16.30 7.12 -9.38
C GLY A 40 15.62 5.88 -9.98
N VAL A 41 16.41 4.83 -10.23
CA VAL A 41 15.94 3.55 -10.81
C VAL A 41 14.89 2.85 -9.93
N ASP A 42 14.97 3.04 -8.61
CA ASP A 42 14.03 2.48 -7.62
C ASP A 42 12.70 3.24 -7.50
N VAL A 43 12.63 4.48 -8.01
CA VAL A 43 11.45 5.35 -7.84
C VAL A 43 10.24 4.76 -8.57
N SER A 44 10.46 4.24 -9.78
CA SER A 44 9.40 3.62 -10.59
C SER A 44 8.85 2.35 -9.94
N ALA A 45 9.73 1.49 -9.41
CA ALA A 45 9.33 0.26 -8.73
C ALA A 45 8.53 0.56 -7.45
N ARG A 46 9.04 1.45 -6.59
CA ARG A 46 8.34 1.91 -5.38
C ARG A 46 6.99 2.55 -5.68
N ALA A 47 6.93 3.46 -6.66
CA ALA A 47 5.69 4.12 -7.03
C ALA A 47 4.63 3.12 -7.54
N LYS A 48 5.06 2.07 -8.24
CA LYS A 48 4.17 0.98 -8.67
C LYS A 48 3.60 0.21 -7.48
N GLU A 49 4.44 -0.20 -6.53
CA GLU A 49 4.01 -0.89 -5.30
C GLU A 49 3.02 -0.03 -4.48
N ILE A 50 3.31 1.26 -4.33
CA ILE A 50 2.45 2.23 -3.62
C ILE A 50 1.07 2.34 -4.27
N ASN A 51 1.02 2.41 -5.61
CA ASN A 51 -0.24 2.48 -6.35
C ASN A 51 -1.05 1.18 -6.26
N GLU A 52 -0.37 0.02 -6.32
CA GLU A 52 -1.00 -1.28 -6.17
C GLU A 52 -1.61 -1.44 -4.78
N ALA A 53 -0.84 -1.12 -3.73
CA ALA A 53 -1.30 -1.12 -2.35
C ALA A 53 -2.53 -0.23 -2.15
N TYR A 54 -2.52 0.99 -2.70
CA TYR A 54 -3.65 1.90 -2.63
C TYR A 54 -4.86 1.43 -3.45
N SER A 55 -4.67 0.76 -4.58
CA SER A 55 -5.77 0.21 -5.40
C SER A 55 -6.58 -0.85 -4.63
N VAL A 56 -5.90 -1.61 -3.77
CA VAL A 56 -6.51 -2.62 -2.89
C VAL A 56 -7.05 -1.99 -1.60
N LEU A 57 -6.22 -1.27 -0.85
CA LEU A 57 -6.58 -0.75 0.47
C LEU A 57 -7.46 0.51 0.44
N GLY A 58 -7.42 1.28 -0.65
CA GLY A 58 -8.19 2.51 -0.82
C GLY A 58 -9.68 2.27 -1.10
N LYS A 59 -10.03 1.07 -1.57
CA LYS A 59 -11.43 0.67 -1.82
C LYS A 59 -11.92 -0.20 -0.67
N LYS A 60 -13.05 0.17 -0.07
CA LYS A 60 -13.65 -0.55 1.08
C LYS A 60 -13.86 -2.04 0.78
N GLU A 61 -14.38 -2.35 -0.40
CA GLU A 61 -14.68 -3.74 -0.82
C GLU A 61 -13.43 -4.57 -1.07
N ALA A 62 -12.44 -3.99 -1.79
CA ALA A 62 -11.18 -4.66 -2.08
C ALA A 62 -10.33 -4.86 -0.81
N ARG A 63 -10.30 -3.86 0.08
CA ARG A 63 -9.69 -3.97 1.41
C ARG A 63 -10.33 -5.08 2.21
N ALA A 64 -11.66 -5.14 2.28
CA ALA A 64 -12.37 -6.19 3.00
C ALA A 64 -12.10 -7.59 2.41
N ALA A 65 -11.96 -7.70 1.08
CA ALA A 65 -11.58 -8.96 0.43
C ALA A 65 -10.14 -9.37 0.76
N TYR A 66 -9.20 -8.42 0.73
CA TYR A 66 -7.80 -8.61 1.09
C TYR A 66 -7.64 -9.00 2.57
N ASP A 67 -8.29 -8.27 3.48
CA ASP A 67 -8.25 -8.56 4.92
C ASP A 67 -8.83 -9.97 5.18
N ARG A 68 -9.91 -10.36 4.50
CA ARG A 68 -10.46 -11.73 4.59
C ARG A 68 -9.51 -12.81 4.04
N SER A 69 -8.74 -12.53 2.99
CA SER A 69 -7.78 -13.49 2.44
C SER A 69 -6.53 -13.62 3.31
N GLN A 70 -6.11 -12.53 3.97
CA GLN A 70 -5.00 -12.51 4.92
C GLN A 70 -5.33 -13.25 6.23
N ILE A 71 -6.62 -13.32 6.61
CA ILE A 71 -7.10 -14.01 7.82
C ILE A 71 -7.25 -15.53 7.60
N ARG A 72 -7.26 -16.03 6.35
CA ARG A 72 -7.38 -17.47 6.12
C ARG A 72 -6.10 -18.18 6.61
N PRO A 73 -6.16 -19.00 7.67
CA PRO A 73 -5.07 -19.91 7.93
C PRO A 73 -5.01 -20.85 6.74
N SER A 74 -3.84 -20.99 6.13
CA SER A 74 -3.54 -22.16 5.32
C SER A 74 -3.88 -23.39 6.17
N ALA A 75 -4.97 -24.07 5.80
CA ALA A 75 -5.36 -25.34 6.39
C ALA A 75 -4.31 -26.41 6.10
#